data_AF-A0A1Q3TBC1-F1
#
_entry.id   AF-A0A1Q3TBC1-F1
#
_cell.length_a   1.000
_cell.length_b   1.000
_cell.length_c   1.000
_cell.angle_alpha   90.00
_cell.angle_beta   90.00
_cell.angle_gamma   90.00
#
_symmetry.space_group_name_H-M   'P 1'
#
loop_
_entity.id
_entity.type
_entity.pdbx_description
1 polymer ?
#
loop_
_entity_poly.entity_id
_entity_poly.type
_entity_poly.pdbx_seq_one_letter_code
_entity_poly.pdbx_strand_id
1 'polypeptide(L)'
;MNKKISPLIKGLITGLALLVFALIMYFTKQTAESNLHYVNYALYAGGVFWTLFAYSRSEAYTGKFGDIFGQGFRCFVVVTLIMVSFTGIFSKMHPEFADEAAVAYKEYLLKNEKDRTPAEIEEKVALSKKQYTTGLVSTAIFGYLVMGTIFTAAGAGILLIRRQ
;
A
#
# COMPACT_ATOMS: atom_id res chain seq x y z
N MET A 1 -31.72 11.48 9.48
CA MET A 1 -30.46 12.27 9.45
C MET A 1 -29.30 11.32 9.15
N ASN A 2 -28.93 11.15 7.88
CA ASN A 2 -27.89 10.19 7.47
C ASN A 2 -26.51 10.81 7.82
N LYS A 3 -25.79 10.27 8.82
CA LYS A 3 -24.45 10.78 9.18
C LYS A 3 -23.52 10.59 7.98
N LYS A 4 -23.20 11.68 7.27
CA LYS A 4 -22.25 11.67 6.15
C LYS A 4 -20.87 11.31 6.70
N ILE A 5 -20.39 10.10 6.38
CA ILE A 5 -19.07 9.61 6.81
C ILE A 5 -17.98 10.39 6.05
N SER A 6 -17.07 11.02 6.78
CA SER A 6 -15.96 11.80 6.22
C SER A 6 -14.98 10.93 5.41
N PRO A 7 -14.26 11.49 4.42
CA PRO A 7 -13.25 10.74 3.66
C PRO A 7 -12.15 10.15 4.56
N LEU A 8 -11.82 10.81 5.69
CA LEU A 8 -10.84 10.33 6.66
C LEU A 8 -11.33 9.05 7.36
N ILE A 9 -12.60 9.00 7.76
CA ILE A 9 -13.17 7.80 8.39
C ILE A 9 -13.26 6.65 7.38
N LYS A 10 -13.60 6.93 6.11
CA LYS A 10 -13.56 5.91 5.05
C LYS A 10 -12.15 5.39 4.82
N GLY A 11 -11.15 6.27 4.87
CA GLY A 11 -9.73 5.89 4.85
C GLY A 11 -9.35 5.00 6.02
N LEU A 12 -9.82 5.32 7.23
CA LEU A 12 -9.59 4.48 8.42
C LEU A 12 -10.21 3.09 8.26
N ILE A 13 -11.47 3.01 7.84
CA ILE A 13 -12.16 1.72 7.59
C ILE A 13 -11.42 0.90 6.53
N THR A 14 -11.02 1.55 5.43
CA THR A 14 -10.28 0.90 4.34
C THR A 14 -8.91 0.41 4.81
N GLY A 15 -8.16 1.24 5.54
CA GLY A 15 -6.86 0.87 6.09
C GLY A 15 -6.95 -0.28 7.09
N LEU A 16 -7.97 -0.28 7.95
CA LEU A 16 -8.22 -1.41 8.88
C LEU A 16 -8.59 -2.68 8.13
N ALA A 17 -9.40 -2.61 7.07
CA ALA A 17 -9.72 -3.77 6.25
C ALA A 17 -8.47 -4.36 5.58
N LEU A 18 -7.59 -3.51 5.03
CA LEU A 18 -6.31 -3.94 4.45
C LEU A 18 -5.36 -4.53 5.50
N LEU A 19 -5.32 -3.94 6.70
CA LEU A 19 -4.53 -4.45 7.81
C LEU A 19 -5.01 -5.85 8.24
N VAL A 20 -6.32 -6.03 8.42
CA VAL A 20 -6.92 -7.34 8.74
C VAL A 20 -6.60 -8.34 7.66
N PHE A 21 -6.70 -7.96 6.38
CA PHE A 21 -6.33 -8.83 5.26
C PHE A 21 -4.85 -9.21 5.29
N ALA A 22 -3.96 -8.27 5.57
CA ALA A 22 -2.52 -8.53 5.70
C ALA A 22 -2.22 -9.52 6.83
N LEU A 23 -2.90 -9.41 7.98
CA LEU A 23 -2.78 -10.37 9.08
C LEU A 23 -3.30 -11.76 8.69
N ILE A 24 -4.44 -11.85 8.00
CA ILE A 24 -4.96 -13.13 7.50
C ILE A 24 -3.96 -13.79 6.57
N MET A 25 -3.37 -13.05 5.62
CA MET A 25 -2.35 -13.55 4.70
C MET A 25 -1.14 -14.11 5.46
N TYR A 26 -0.70 -13.40 6.50
CA TYR A 26 0.38 -13.85 7.36
C TYR A 26 0.04 -15.16 8.10
N PHE A 27 -1.10 -15.22 8.82
CA PHE A 27 -1.48 -16.41 9.59
C PHE A 27 -1.78 -17.64 8.72
N THR A 28 -2.22 -17.43 7.48
CA THR A 28 -2.46 -18.50 6.51
C THR A 28 -1.20 -18.90 5.72
N LYS A 29 -0.04 -18.32 6.07
CA LYS A 29 1.27 -18.56 5.43
C LYS A 29 1.24 -18.37 3.91
N GLN A 30 0.42 -17.44 3.44
CA GLN A 30 0.34 -17.12 2.02
C GLN A 30 1.59 -16.33 1.61
N THR A 31 2.15 -16.69 0.46
CA THR A 31 3.38 -16.04 -0.04
C THR A 31 3.05 -14.72 -0.74
N ALA A 32 4.09 -13.89 -0.91
CA ALA A 32 4.04 -12.66 -1.69
C ALA A 32 3.66 -12.86 -3.19
N GLU A 33 3.59 -14.10 -3.67
CA GLU A 33 3.23 -14.47 -5.05
C GLU A 33 1.80 -15.00 -5.19
N SER A 34 1.04 -15.05 -4.09
CA SER A 34 -0.34 -15.55 -4.12
C SER A 34 -1.25 -14.62 -4.94
N ASN A 35 -2.14 -15.18 -5.76
CA ASN A 35 -3.16 -14.40 -6.49
C ASN A 35 -4.04 -13.53 -5.56
N LEU A 36 -4.00 -13.78 -4.25
CA LEU A 36 -4.65 -12.98 -3.22
C LEU A 36 -4.11 -11.54 -3.11
N HIS A 37 -2.95 -11.21 -3.69
CA HIS A 37 -2.49 -9.81 -3.78
C HIS A 37 -3.44 -8.93 -4.58
N TYR A 38 -4.14 -9.48 -5.58
CA TYR A 38 -5.17 -8.75 -6.31
C TYR A 38 -6.38 -8.39 -5.44
N VAL A 39 -6.69 -9.20 -4.42
CA VAL A 39 -7.75 -8.90 -3.44
C VAL A 39 -7.36 -7.67 -2.62
N ASN A 40 -6.10 -7.57 -2.19
CA ASN A 40 -5.61 -6.38 -1.48
C ASN A 40 -5.74 -5.11 -2.33
N TYR A 41 -5.36 -5.18 -3.61
CA TYR A 41 -5.56 -4.07 -4.55
C TYR A 41 -7.04 -3.73 -4.75
N ALA A 42 -7.91 -4.74 -4.87
CA ALA A 42 -9.34 -4.53 -5.02
C ALA A 42 -9.97 -3.88 -3.77
N LEU A 43 -9.56 -4.28 -2.57
CA LEU A 43 -9.99 -3.65 -1.31
C LEU A 43 -9.56 -2.18 -1.25
N TYR A 44 -8.31 -1.90 -1.61
CA TYR A 44 -7.79 -0.54 -1.59
C TYR A 44 -8.51 0.35 -2.62
N ALA A 45 -8.61 -0.12 -3.86
CA ALA A 45 -9.35 0.55 -4.92
C ALA A 45 -10.82 0.74 -4.52
N GLY A 46 -11.47 -0.29 -3.99
CA GLY A 46 -12.85 -0.27 -3.53
C GLY A 46 -13.11 0.81 -2.48
N GLY A 47 -12.23 0.95 -1.49
CA GLY A 47 -12.32 2.01 -0.47
C GLY A 47 -12.17 3.42 -1.04
N VAL A 48 -11.24 3.61 -1.99
CA VAL A 48 -11.05 4.88 -2.70
C VAL A 48 -12.28 5.19 -3.55
N PHE A 49 -12.72 4.28 -4.42
CA PHE A 49 -13.90 4.47 -5.26
C PHE A 49 -15.15 4.72 -4.43
N TRP A 50 -15.37 3.97 -3.35
CA TRP A 50 -16.48 4.22 -2.43
C TRP A 50 -16.47 5.65 -1.90
N THR A 51 -15.30 6.18 -1.55
CA THR A 51 -15.14 7.57 -1.13
C THR A 51 -15.58 8.55 -2.23
N LEU A 52 -15.12 8.34 -3.46
CA LEU A 52 -15.46 9.21 -4.59
C LEU A 52 -16.95 9.14 -4.96
N PHE A 53 -17.53 7.94 -5.02
CA PHE A 53 -18.96 7.74 -5.29
C PHE A 53 -19.85 8.34 -4.20
N ALA A 54 -19.44 8.22 -2.93
CA ALA A 54 -20.18 8.83 -1.84
C ALA A 54 -20.16 10.36 -1.91
N TYR A 55 -19.02 10.96 -2.28
CA TYR A 55 -18.92 12.40 -2.48
C TYR A 55 -19.74 12.87 -3.67
N SER A 56 -19.68 12.17 -4.80
CA SER A 56 -20.40 12.57 -6.01
C SER A 56 -21.92 12.56 -5.84
N ARG A 57 -22.45 11.75 -4.92
CA ARG A 57 -23.88 11.74 -4.57
C ARG A 57 -24.27 12.70 -3.44
N SER A 58 -23.32 13.49 -2.93
CA SER A 58 -23.57 14.42 -1.84
C SER A 58 -24.01 15.80 -2.38
N GLU A 59 -24.77 16.53 -1.57
CA GLU A 59 -25.15 17.92 -1.86
C GLU A 59 -23.95 18.87 -1.96
N ALA A 60 -22.79 18.49 -1.42
CA ALA A 60 -21.56 19.27 -1.49
C ALA A 60 -20.78 19.05 -2.80
N TYR A 61 -21.32 18.25 -3.72
CA TYR A 61 -20.66 17.95 -4.99
C TYR A 61 -20.61 19.17 -5.90
N THR A 62 -19.41 19.56 -6.29
CA THR A 62 -19.14 20.75 -7.11
C THR A 62 -18.97 20.48 -8.60
N GLY A 63 -18.89 19.20 -9.01
CA GLY A 63 -18.59 18.85 -10.40
C GLY A 63 -17.14 19.09 -10.84
N LYS A 64 -16.24 19.48 -9.92
CA LYS A 64 -14.84 19.79 -10.25
C LYS A 64 -13.91 18.61 -9.94
N PHE A 65 -12.99 18.32 -10.87
CA PHE A 65 -11.98 17.27 -10.69
C PHE A 65 -11.21 17.41 -9.38
N GLY A 66 -10.69 18.60 -9.08
CA GLY A 66 -9.88 18.86 -7.89
C GLY A 66 -10.61 18.54 -6.58
N ASP A 67 -11.91 18.81 -6.51
CA ASP A 67 -12.70 18.54 -5.31
C ASP A 67 -12.96 17.04 -5.13
N ILE A 68 -13.20 16.30 -6.22
CA ILE A 68 -13.33 14.83 -6.18
C ILE A 68 -11.98 14.20 -5.80
N PHE A 69 -10.90 14.64 -6.46
CA PHE A 69 -9.55 14.17 -6.18
C PHE A 69 -9.16 14.42 -4.73
N GLY A 70 -9.48 15.59 -4.19
CA GLY A 70 -9.23 15.94 -2.78
C GLY A 70 -9.90 14.99 -1.78
N GLN A 71 -11.07 14.45 -2.11
CA GLN A 71 -11.73 13.44 -1.27
C GLN A 71 -10.99 12.10 -1.30
N GLY A 72 -10.58 11.65 -2.49
CA GLY A 72 -9.77 10.44 -2.63
C GLY A 72 -8.42 10.55 -1.93
N PHE A 73 -7.73 11.69 -2.10
CA PHE A 73 -6.47 12.01 -1.43
C PHE A 73 -6.56 11.88 0.10
N ARG A 74 -7.56 12.52 0.71
CA ARG A 74 -7.78 12.43 2.17
C ARG A 74 -8.04 11.00 2.62
N CYS A 75 -8.75 10.20 1.82
CA CYS A 75 -8.97 8.79 2.13
C CYS A 75 -7.67 8.00 2.04
N PHE A 76 -6.97 8.06 0.91
CA PHE A 76 -5.83 7.18 0.69
C PHE A 76 -4.59 7.56 1.51
N VAL A 77 -4.41 8.84 1.89
CA VAL A 77 -3.33 9.24 2.81
C VAL A 77 -3.53 8.60 4.18
N VAL A 78 -4.76 8.53 4.68
CA VAL A 78 -5.05 7.82 5.95
C VAL A 78 -4.72 6.34 5.82
N VAL A 79 -5.09 5.71 4.69
CA VAL A 79 -4.71 4.32 4.40
C VAL A 79 -3.19 4.15 4.41
N THR A 80 -2.46 5.02 3.72
CA THR A 80 -0.98 5.00 3.69
C THR A 80 -0.40 5.07 5.10
N LEU A 81 -0.86 6.00 5.93
CA LEU A 81 -0.33 6.15 7.30
C LEU A 81 -0.52 4.88 8.14
N ILE A 82 -1.70 4.24 8.04
CA ILE A 82 -1.99 2.98 8.75
C ILE A 82 -1.06 1.88 8.25
N MET A 83 -1.00 1.67 6.93
CA MET A 83 -0.26 0.55 6.36
C MET A 83 1.26 0.71 6.54
N VAL A 84 1.79 1.93 6.41
CA VAL A 84 3.21 2.22 6.65
C VAL A 84 3.59 1.99 8.11
N SER A 85 2.74 2.45 9.04
CA SER A 85 2.95 2.21 10.48
C SER A 85 2.94 0.72 10.78
N PHE A 86 1.97 -0.01 10.23
CA PHE A 86 1.89 -1.46 10.35
C PHE A 86 3.14 -2.14 9.79
N THR A 87 3.55 -1.85 8.55
CA THR A 87 4.75 -2.44 7.94
C THR A 87 6.01 -2.20 8.77
N GLY A 88 6.20 -0.98 9.28
CA GLY A 88 7.35 -0.64 10.11
C GLY A 88 7.36 -1.37 11.46
N ILE A 89 6.21 -1.44 12.14
CA ILE A 89 6.08 -2.16 13.42
C ILE A 89 6.25 -3.67 13.20
N PHE A 90 5.55 -4.22 12.21
CA PHE A 90 5.56 -5.64 11.89
C PHE A 90 6.96 -6.12 11.52
N SER A 91 7.68 -5.39 10.66
CA SER A 91 9.07 -5.73 10.31
C SER A 91 10.02 -5.67 11.51
N LYS A 92 9.79 -4.80 12.49
CA LYS A 92 10.61 -4.75 13.72
C LYS A 92 10.28 -5.88 14.70
N MET A 93 9.02 -6.31 14.74
CA MET A 93 8.59 -7.44 15.56
C MET A 93 9.06 -8.78 14.99
N HIS A 94 9.29 -8.85 13.68
CA HIS A 94 9.70 -10.04 12.95
C HIS A 94 11.06 -9.85 12.25
N PRO A 95 12.17 -9.75 13.00
CA PRO A 95 13.50 -9.59 12.42
C PRO A 95 13.92 -10.77 11.55
N GLU A 96 13.33 -11.95 11.74
CA GLU A 96 13.58 -13.15 10.94
C GLU A 96 13.35 -12.94 9.44
N PHE A 97 12.44 -12.05 9.04
CA PHE A 97 12.23 -11.76 7.62
C PHE A 97 13.42 -11.03 6.99
N ALA A 98 14.14 -10.21 7.76
CA ALA A 98 15.36 -9.58 7.28
C ALA A 98 16.50 -10.61 7.13
N ASP A 99 16.54 -11.62 8.01
CA ASP A 99 17.49 -12.74 7.92
C ASP A 99 17.21 -13.58 6.67
N GLU A 100 15.97 -14.01 6.48
CA GLU A 100 15.54 -14.80 5.32
C GLU A 100 15.78 -14.05 4.00
N ALA A 101 15.44 -12.75 3.96
CA ALA A 101 15.69 -11.91 2.79
C ALA A 101 17.18 -11.75 2.50
N ALA A 102 18.03 -11.66 3.53
CA ALA A 102 19.48 -11.58 3.36
C ALA A 102 20.06 -12.86 2.76
N VAL A 103 19.58 -14.03 3.19
CA VAL A 103 19.97 -15.33 2.61
C VAL A 103 19.54 -15.42 1.14
N ALA A 104 18.27 -15.12 0.84
CA ALA A 104 17.77 -15.13 -0.54
C ALA A 104 18.52 -14.13 -1.44
N TYR A 105 18.84 -12.94 -0.91
CA TYR A 105 19.62 -11.95 -1.65
C TYR A 105 21.05 -12.42 -1.90
N LYS A 106 21.70 -13.07 -0.94
CA LYS A 106 23.03 -13.66 -1.13
C LYS A 106 23.03 -14.71 -2.23
N GLU A 107 22.05 -15.61 -2.23
CA GLU A 107 21.89 -16.61 -3.29
C GLU A 107 21.68 -15.96 -4.66
N TYR A 108 20.89 -14.88 -4.72
CA TYR A 108 20.70 -14.09 -5.93
C TYR A 108 22.03 -13.50 -6.43
N LEU A 109 22.85 -12.90 -5.56
CA LEU A 109 24.14 -12.30 -5.95
C LEU A 109 25.11 -13.36 -6.48
N LEU A 110 25.24 -14.50 -5.78
CA LEU A 110 26.11 -15.61 -6.20
C LEU A 110 25.71 -16.18 -7.57
N LYS A 111 24.41 -16.19 -7.88
CA LYS A 111 23.90 -16.70 -9.16
C LYS A 111 24.05 -15.69 -10.30
N ASN A 112 23.85 -14.40 -10.03
CA ASN A 112 23.68 -13.39 -11.08
C ASN A 112 24.86 -12.42 -11.23
N GLU A 113 25.77 -12.33 -10.27
CA GLU A 113 26.87 -11.36 -10.26
C GLU A 113 28.21 -12.04 -9.97
N LYS A 114 28.70 -12.76 -10.99
CA LYS A 114 29.88 -13.64 -10.88
C LYS A 114 31.21 -12.91 -10.73
N ASP A 115 31.26 -11.62 -11.07
CA ASP A 115 32.48 -10.82 -11.05
C ASP A 115 32.79 -10.21 -9.67
N ARG A 116 32.00 -10.56 -8.64
CA ARG A 116 32.19 -10.03 -7.28
C ARG A 116 32.99 -10.97 -6.40
N THR A 117 33.85 -10.38 -5.60
CA THR A 117 34.59 -11.09 -4.55
C THR A 117 33.64 -11.53 -3.43
N PRO A 118 33.99 -12.57 -2.66
CA PRO A 118 33.21 -12.99 -1.50
C PRO A 118 32.98 -11.86 -0.49
N ALA A 119 33.98 -10.99 -0.27
CA ALA A 119 33.88 -9.88 0.67
C ALA A 119 32.83 -8.84 0.23
N GLU A 120 32.78 -8.49 -1.07
CA GLU A 120 31.79 -7.56 -1.61
C GLU A 120 30.37 -8.10 -1.52
N ILE A 121 30.20 -9.42 -1.68
CA ILE A 121 28.90 -10.08 -1.53
C ILE A 121 28.43 -9.97 -0.08
N GLU A 122 29.27 -10.34 0.89
CA GLU A 122 28.92 -10.24 2.32
C GLU A 122 28.60 -8.81 2.74
N GLU A 123 29.37 -7.83 2.28
CA GLU A 123 29.12 -6.40 2.56
C GLU A 123 27.73 -5.97 2.08
N LYS A 124 27.39 -6.31 0.83
CA LYS A 124 26.08 -5.95 0.25
C LYS A 124 24.92 -6.64 0.95
N VAL A 125 25.08 -7.89 1.33
CA VAL A 125 24.08 -8.65 2.09
C VAL A 125 23.88 -8.02 3.47
N ALA A 126 24.97 -7.68 4.16
CA ALA A 126 24.91 -7.02 5.47
C ALA A 126 24.23 -5.64 5.39
N LEU A 127 24.55 -4.84 4.36
CA LEU A 127 23.92 -3.55 4.14
C LEU A 127 22.42 -3.70 3.82
N SER A 128 22.06 -4.61 2.93
CA SER A 128 20.67 -4.91 2.56
C SER A 128 19.86 -5.31 3.79
N LYS A 129 20.36 -6.24 4.60
CA LYS A 129 19.75 -6.67 5.86
C LYS A 129 19.55 -5.49 6.82
N LYS A 130 20.58 -4.66 7.01
CA LYS A 130 20.51 -3.48 7.88
C LYS A 130 19.45 -2.46 7.41
N GLN A 131 19.27 -2.34 6.11
CA GLN A 131 18.31 -1.39 5.51
C GLN A 131 16.94 -2.01 5.21
N TYR A 132 16.73 -3.29 5.54
CA TYR A 132 15.53 -4.05 5.17
C TYR A 132 14.23 -3.33 5.55
N THR A 133 14.07 -2.97 6.83
CA THR A 133 12.87 -2.27 7.31
C THR A 133 12.68 -0.92 6.61
N THR A 134 13.76 -0.16 6.42
CA THR A 134 13.72 1.14 5.71
C THR A 134 13.28 0.97 4.27
N GLY A 135 13.79 -0.06 3.58
CA GLY A 135 13.40 -0.43 2.23
C GLY A 135 11.91 -0.78 2.15
N LEU A 136 11.43 -1.67 3.03
CA LEU A 136 10.01 -2.04 3.08
C LEU A 136 9.09 -0.86 3.34
N VAL A 137 9.41 -0.03 4.32
CA VAL A 137 8.64 1.18 4.65
C VAL A 137 8.62 2.15 3.47
N SER A 138 9.77 2.37 2.82
CA SER A 138 9.85 3.26 1.65
C SER A 138 8.99 2.73 0.50
N THR A 139 9.11 1.44 0.17
CA THR A 139 8.28 0.80 -0.85
C THR A 139 6.80 0.88 -0.51
N ALA A 140 6.41 0.71 0.76
CA ALA A 140 5.03 0.88 1.19
C ALA A 140 4.53 2.32 1.01
N ILE A 141 5.29 3.32 1.46
CA ILE A 141 4.94 4.74 1.30
C ILE A 141 4.66 5.06 -0.17
N PHE A 142 5.64 4.80 -1.04
CA PHE A 142 5.50 5.13 -2.47
C PHE A 142 4.43 4.28 -3.14
N GLY A 143 4.36 2.98 -2.83
CA GLY A 143 3.36 2.07 -3.39
C GLY A 143 1.93 2.54 -3.12
N TYR A 144 1.59 2.82 -1.86
CA TYR A 144 0.25 3.28 -1.50
C TYR A 144 -0.06 4.67 -2.07
N LEU A 145 0.88 5.63 -2.03
CA LEU A 145 0.65 6.99 -2.54
C LEU A 145 0.48 7.01 -4.07
N VAL A 146 1.31 6.29 -4.81
CA VAL A 146 1.21 6.21 -6.28
C VAL A 146 -0.09 5.52 -6.68
N MET A 147 -0.38 4.35 -6.11
CA MET A 147 -1.61 3.62 -6.43
C MET A 147 -2.87 4.38 -6.02
N GLY A 148 -2.85 5.03 -4.84
CA GLY A 148 -3.95 5.87 -4.37
C GLY A 148 -4.21 7.05 -5.32
N THR A 149 -3.14 7.67 -5.83
CA THR A 149 -3.23 8.73 -6.84
C THR A 149 -3.85 8.22 -8.14
N ILE A 150 -3.40 7.07 -8.64
CA ILE A 150 -3.93 6.45 -9.86
C ILE A 150 -5.43 6.15 -9.71
N PHE A 151 -5.83 5.43 -8.65
CA PHE A 151 -7.23 5.09 -8.42
C PHE A 151 -8.12 6.32 -8.24
N THR A 152 -7.60 7.34 -7.55
CA THR A 152 -8.32 8.58 -7.35
C THR A 152 -8.51 9.34 -8.65
N ALA A 153 -7.45 9.51 -9.43
CA ALA A 153 -7.50 10.19 -10.73
C ALA A 153 -8.43 9.46 -11.71
N ALA A 154 -8.30 8.14 -11.80
CA ALA A 154 -9.17 7.31 -12.65
C ALA A 154 -10.64 7.43 -12.24
N GLY A 155 -10.94 7.30 -10.94
CA GLY A 155 -12.31 7.41 -10.44
C GLY A 155 -12.91 8.80 -10.58
N ALA A 156 -12.11 9.85 -10.36
CA ALA A 156 -12.54 11.21 -10.61
C ALA A 156 -12.87 11.44 -12.11
N GLY A 157 -12.01 10.95 -13.02
CA GLY A 157 -12.24 11.02 -14.46
C GLY A 157 -13.52 10.30 -14.88
N ILE A 158 -13.72 9.06 -14.43
CA ILE A 158 -14.94 8.27 -14.73
C ILE A 158 -16.20 9.00 -14.23
N LEU A 159 -16.16 9.56 -13.02
CA LEU A 159 -17.32 10.25 -12.44
C LEU A 159 -17.68 11.54 -13.17
N LEU A 160 -16.68 12.25 -13.71
CA LEU A 160 -16.91 13.45 -14.52
C LEU A 160 -17.50 13.09 -15.87
N ILE A 161 -16.93 12.11 -16.58
CA ILE A 161 -17.40 11.69 -17.91
C ILE A 161 -18.84 11.18 -17.87
N ARG A 162 -19.21 10.39 -16.84
CA ARG A 162 -20.56 9.81 -16.74
C ARG A 162 -21.67 10.81 -16.40
N ARG A 163 -21.33 12.06 -16.07
CA ARG A 163 -22.30 13.09 -15.63
C ARG A 163 -22.30 14.33 -16.51
N GLN A 164 -21.48 14.36 -17.56
CA GLN A 164 -21.63 15.22 -18.73
C GLN A 164 -22.66 14.59 -19.67
#